data_AF-C0CKU4-F1
#
_entry.id   AF-C0CKU4-F1
#
_cell.length_a   1.000
_cell.length_b   1.000
_cell.length_c   1.000
_cell.angle_alpha   90.00
_cell.angle_beta   90.00
_cell.angle_gamma   90.00
#
_symmetry.space_group_name_H-M   'P 1'
#
loop_
_entity.id
_entity.type
_entity.pdbx_description
1 polymer ?
#
loop_
_entity_poly.entity_id
_entity_poly.type
_entity_poly.pdbx_seq_one_letter_code
_entity_poly.pdbx_strand_id
1 'polypeptide(L)'
;MKREMLKGIWEDAAEKFENSFAPDILGYWYSRYCGGEMIDLKEVLEDVQQECPSILRIQLNPYAAILKTEEGNLRIRYWKKGRLIGHSYFPEKI
;
A
#
# COMPACT_ATOMS: atom_id res chain seq x y z
N MET A 1 8.23 -4.01 8.24
CA MET A 1 9.63 -3.54 8.31
C MET A 1 9.70 -2.08 7.88
N LYS A 2 10.76 -1.38 8.26
CA LYS A 2 11.03 -0.02 7.74
C LYS A 2 11.53 -0.11 6.30
N ARG A 3 11.33 0.98 5.54
CA ARG A 3 11.78 1.12 4.14
C ARG A 3 13.26 0.80 3.94
N GLU A 4 14.11 1.26 4.86
CA GLU A 4 15.57 1.05 4.89
C GLU A 4 16.02 -0.42 5.01
N MET A 5 15.10 -1.33 5.34
CA MET A 5 15.38 -2.76 5.45
C MET A 5 15.08 -3.53 4.17
N LEU A 6 14.38 -2.93 3.21
CA LEU A 6 14.15 -3.54 1.90
C LEU A 6 15.44 -3.49 1.08
N LYS A 7 15.63 -4.48 0.21
CA LYS A 7 16.80 -4.58 -0.67
C LYS A 7 16.38 -5.13 -2.03
N GLY A 8 17.09 -4.73 -3.07
CA GLY A 8 16.89 -5.21 -4.44
C GLY A 8 15.45 -4.95 -4.92
N ILE A 9 14.83 -5.96 -5.52
CA ILE A 9 13.51 -5.86 -6.16
C ILE A 9 12.43 -5.32 -5.21
N TRP A 10 12.52 -5.64 -3.91
CA TRP A 10 11.58 -5.14 -2.91
C TRP A 10 11.73 -3.64 -2.63
N GLU A 11 12.96 -3.15 -2.65
CA GLU A 11 13.28 -1.74 -2.50
C GLU A 11 12.85 -0.96 -3.74
N ASP A 12 13.14 -1.45 -4.94
CA ASP A 12 12.73 -0.83 -6.19
C ASP A 12 11.20 -0.72 -6.28
N ALA A 13 10.48 -1.77 -5.87
CA ALA A 13 9.03 -1.77 -5.83
C ALA A 13 8.47 -0.76 -4.82
N ALA A 14 9.09 -0.65 -3.64
CA ALA A 14 8.71 0.34 -2.64
C ALA A 14 8.98 1.78 -3.12
N GLU A 15 10.11 2.02 -3.79
CA GLU A 15 10.46 3.33 -4.34
C GLU A 15 9.48 3.77 -5.44
N LYS A 16 9.17 2.89 -6.40
CA LYS A 16 8.17 3.19 -7.46
C LYS A 16 6.81 3.53 -6.88
N PHE A 17 6.43 2.82 -5.81
CA PHE A 17 5.20 3.11 -5.09
C PHE A 17 5.25 4.46 -4.37
N GLU A 18 6.30 4.72 -3.59
CA GLU A 18 6.50 5.97 -2.84
C GLU A 18 6.59 7.21 -3.76
N ASN A 19 7.11 7.05 -4.99
CA ASN A 19 7.23 8.11 -5.98
C ASN A 19 5.99 8.28 -6.88
N SER A 20 4.92 7.53 -6.66
CA SER A 20 3.62 7.69 -7.34
C SER A 20 2.62 8.44 -6.46
N PHE A 21 1.43 8.75 -6.98
CA PHE A 21 0.31 9.27 -6.14
C PHE A 21 -0.44 8.17 -5.38
N ALA A 22 -0.12 6.89 -5.59
CA ALA A 22 -0.79 5.78 -4.92
C ALA A 22 -0.73 5.84 -3.38
N PRO A 23 0.38 6.22 -2.71
CA PRO A 23 0.44 6.35 -1.26
C PRO A 23 -0.52 7.40 -0.71
N ASP A 24 -0.67 8.53 -1.40
CA ASP A 24 -1.58 9.61 -1.00
C ASP A 24 -3.04 9.19 -1.13
N ILE A 25 -3.40 8.55 -2.26
CA ILE A 25 -4.75 8.01 -2.50
C ILE A 25 -5.10 6.98 -1.43
N LEU A 26 -4.22 5.99 -1.20
CA LEU A 26 -4.42 4.97 -0.18
C LEU A 26 -4.45 5.55 1.24
N GLY A 27 -3.62 6.55 1.53
CA GLY A 27 -3.61 7.26 2.80
C GLY A 27 -4.93 7.99 3.08
N TYR A 28 -5.48 8.67 2.07
CA TYR A 28 -6.78 9.31 2.13
C TYR A 28 -7.89 8.31 2.44
N TRP A 29 -7.97 7.22 1.66
CA TRP A 29 -8.98 6.19 1.86
C TRP A 29 -8.82 5.47 3.21
N TYR A 30 -7.59 5.19 3.63
CA TYR A 30 -7.34 4.65 4.96
C TYR A 30 -7.80 5.58 6.08
N SER A 31 -7.64 6.90 5.93
CA SER A 31 -8.15 7.88 6.90
C SER A 31 -9.67 7.77 7.05
N ARG A 32 -10.40 7.68 5.92
CA ARG A 32 -11.86 7.51 5.87
C ARG A 32 -12.30 6.16 6.45
N TYR A 33 -11.57 5.08 6.14
CA TYR A 33 -11.78 3.76 6.72
C TYR A 33 -11.74 3.83 8.25
N CYS A 34 -10.70 4.46 8.80
CA CYS A 34 -10.55 4.67 10.23
C CYS A 34 -11.64 5.58 10.82
N GLY A 35 -12.29 6.41 10.01
CA GLY A 35 -13.46 7.22 10.36
C GLY A 35 -14.78 6.45 10.39
N GLY A 36 -14.77 5.16 10.01
CA GLY A 36 -15.97 4.32 9.96
C GLY A 36 -16.71 4.37 8.62
N GLU A 37 -16.11 4.99 7.60
CA GLU A 37 -16.72 5.06 6.28
C GLU A 37 -16.62 3.72 5.55
N MET A 38 -17.68 3.39 4.80
CA MET A 38 -17.69 2.23 3.92
C MET A 38 -16.89 2.56 2.67
N ILE A 39 -15.93 1.70 2.34
CA ILE A 39 -15.03 1.89 1.19
C ILE A 39 -15.38 0.89 0.12
N ASP A 40 -15.58 1.38 -1.10
CA ASP A 40 -15.61 0.54 -2.29
C ASP A 40 -14.16 0.19 -2.70
N LEU A 41 -13.74 -1.02 -2.36
CA LEU A 41 -12.39 -1.48 -2.69
C LEU A 41 -12.10 -1.53 -4.19
N LYS A 42 -13.13 -1.69 -5.02
CA LYS A 42 -12.95 -1.75 -6.48
C LYS A 42 -12.59 -0.38 -7.02
N GLU A 43 -13.33 0.66 -6.62
CA GLU A 43 -13.05 2.04 -7.00
C GLU A 43 -11.64 2.46 -6.54
N VAL A 44 -11.31 2.21 -5.27
CA VAL A 44 -9.97 2.53 -4.76
C VAL A 44 -8.88 1.77 -5.52
N LEU A 45 -9.10 0.50 -5.86
CA LEU A 45 -8.13 -0.29 -6.61
C LEU A 45 -7.92 0.28 -8.02
N GLU A 46 -8.99 0.65 -8.71
CA GLU A 46 -8.93 1.24 -10.05
C GLU A 46 -8.14 2.55 -10.04
N ASP A 47 -8.39 3.44 -9.07
CA ASP A 47 -7.65 4.71 -8.93
C ASP A 47 -6.15 4.47 -8.68
N VAL A 48 -5.81 3.60 -7.74
CA VAL A 48 -4.39 3.40 -7.37
C VAL A 48 -3.62 2.62 -8.44
N GLN A 49 -4.29 1.81 -9.26
CA GLN A 49 -3.66 1.09 -10.38
C GLN A 49 -3.31 2.00 -11.54
N GLN A 50 -4.02 3.11 -11.74
CA GLN A 50 -3.63 4.12 -12.73
C GLN A 50 -2.28 4.75 -12.36
N GLU A 51 -2.04 4.97 -11.07
CA GLU A 51 -0.80 5.57 -10.55
C GLU A 51 0.33 4.55 -10.34
N CYS A 52 -0.02 3.35 -9.87
CA CYS A 52 0.92 2.30 -9.56
C CYS A 52 0.38 0.94 -10.03
N PRO A 53 0.61 0.57 -11.32
CA PRO A 53 0.07 -0.65 -11.93
C PRO A 53 0.51 -1.94 -11.24
N SER A 54 1.60 -1.91 -10.45
CA SER A 54 2.05 -3.06 -9.67
C SER A 54 1.11 -3.41 -8.51
N ILE A 55 0.20 -2.52 -8.09
CA ILE A 55 -0.78 -2.83 -7.04
C ILE A 55 -1.78 -3.87 -7.58
N LEU A 56 -1.83 -5.04 -6.95
CA LEU A 56 -2.73 -6.13 -7.31
C LEU A 56 -4.07 -6.05 -6.61
N ARG A 57 -4.06 -5.70 -5.32
CA ARG A 57 -5.25 -5.67 -4.47
C ARG A 57 -5.04 -4.84 -3.22
N ILE A 58 -6.15 -4.46 -2.62
CA ILE A 58 -6.22 -3.79 -1.33
C ILE A 58 -6.95 -4.72 -0.35
N GLN A 59 -6.47 -4.77 0.88
CA GLN A 59 -7.09 -5.47 2.02
C GLN A 59 -7.54 -4.42 3.04
N LEU A 60 -8.63 -4.67 3.77
CA LEU A 60 -9.11 -3.77 4.84
C LEU A 60 -8.72 -4.23 6.25
N ASN A 61 -8.50 -5.54 6.44
CA ASN A 61 -8.25 -6.14 7.76
C ASN A 61 -7.01 -7.05 7.74
N PRO A 62 -5.78 -6.53 7.99
CA PRO A 62 -5.45 -5.12 8.18
C PRO A 62 -5.51 -4.32 6.87
N TYR A 63 -5.61 -2.97 6.96
CA TYR A 63 -5.57 -2.12 5.77
C TYR A 63 -4.19 -2.20 5.10
N ALA A 64 -4.14 -2.73 3.89
CA ALA A 64 -2.87 -2.96 3.20
C ALA A 64 -3.04 -2.97 1.67
N ALA A 65 -2.05 -2.44 0.98
CA ALA A 65 -1.88 -2.63 -0.46
C ALA A 65 -0.91 -3.80 -0.73
N ILE A 66 -1.20 -4.60 -1.74
CA ILE A 66 -0.35 -5.73 -2.16
C ILE A 66 0.21 -5.41 -3.54
N LEU A 67 1.52 -5.26 -3.64
CA LEU A 67 2.21 -4.98 -4.88
C LEU A 67 2.81 -6.28 -5.44
N LYS A 68 2.64 -6.52 -6.74
CA LYS A 68 3.35 -7.59 -7.44
C LYS A 68 4.78 -7.16 -7.73
N THR A 69 5.70 -8.07 -7.47
CA THR A 69 7.10 -7.98 -7.89
C THR A 69 7.49 -9.27 -8.60
N GLU A 70 8.69 -9.32 -9.15
CA GLU A 70 9.23 -10.52 -9.81
C GLU A 70 9.53 -11.66 -8.81
N GLU A 71 9.85 -11.32 -7.55
CA GLU A 71 10.22 -12.29 -6.50
C GLU A 71 9.04 -12.67 -5.57
N GLY A 72 7.86 -12.12 -5.82
CA GLY A 72 6.66 -12.33 -5.00
C GLY A 72 5.90 -11.04 -4.75
N ASN A 73 5.19 -10.96 -3.63
CA ASN A 73 4.33 -9.81 -3.33
C ASN A 73 4.91 -8.94 -2.21
N LEU A 74 4.89 -7.62 -2.39
CA LEU A 74 5.23 -6.68 -1.33
C LEU A 74 3.94 -6.18 -0.68
N ARG A 75 3.72 -6.56 0.57
CA ARG A 75 2.60 -6.04 1.37
C ARG A 75 3.00 -4.73 2.04
N ILE A 76 2.23 -3.68 1.77
CA ILE A 76 2.36 -2.36 2.37
C ILE A 76 1.20 -2.16 3.32
N ARG A 77 1.45 -2.33 4.62
CA ARG A 77 0.43 -2.22 5.66
C ARG A 77 0.37 -0.81 6.22
N TYR A 78 -0.80 -0.22 6.22
CA TYR A 78 -1.05 1.09 6.80
C TYR A 78 -1.33 1.00 8.30
N TRP A 79 -0.92 2.03 9.01
CA TRP A 79 -1.17 2.21 10.43
C TRP A 79 -1.43 3.68 10.73
N LYS A 80 -2.21 3.92 11.78
CA LYS A 80 -2.53 5.26 12.28
C LYS A 80 -2.07 5.40 13.71
N LYS A 81 -1.38 6.51 14.03
CA LYS A 81 -1.01 6.90 15.40
C LYS A 81 -1.46 8.33 15.65
N GLY A 82 -2.60 8.49 16.32
CA GLY A 82 -3.23 9.80 16.49
C GLY A 82 -3.65 10.36 15.13
N ARG A 83 -3.06 11.50 14.73
CA ARG A 83 -3.28 12.13 13.41
C ARG A 83 -2.29 11.69 12.33
N LEU A 84 -1.27 10.92 12.69
CA LEU A 84 -0.25 10.45 11.75
C LEU A 84 -0.72 9.16 11.07
N ILE A 85 -0.64 9.13 9.74
CA ILE A 85 -0.75 7.91 8.94
C ILE A 85 0.65 7.56 8.45
N GLY A 86 1.02 6.30 8.60
CA GLY A 86 2.23 5.76 8.02
C GLY A 86 1.99 4.35 7.51
N HIS A 87 3.03 3.75 6.96
CA HIS A 87 2.96 2.39 6.45
C HIS A 87 4.23 1.60 6.78
N SER A 88 4.17 0.30 6.53
CA SER A 88 5.27 -0.64 6.78
C SER A 88 5.26 -1.73 5.74
N TYR A 89 6.45 -2.21 5.41
CA TYR A 89 6.67 -3.11 4.28
C TYR A 89 6.92 -4.54 4.74
N PHE A 90 6.32 -5.50 4.04
CA PHE A 90 6.41 -6.92 4.33
C PHE A 90 6.49 -7.70 3.01
N PRO A 91 7.70 -8.08 2.56
CA PRO A 91 7.87 -9.02 1.46
C PRO A 91 7.22 -10.36 1.78
N GLU A 92 6.45 -10.88 0.84
CA GLU A 92 5.78 -12.18 0.88
C GLU A 92 6.32 -13.00 -0.29
N LYS A 93 7.25 -13.91 0.01
CA LYS A 93 7.77 -14.87 -0.97
C LYS A 93 6.67 -15.84 -1.35
N ILE A 94 6.59 -16.18 -2.64
CA ILE A 94 5.71 -17.22 -3.18
C ILE A 94 6.31 -18.60 -2.91
#